data_AF-A0A3C0ADB2-F1
#
_entry.id   AF-A0A3C0ADB2-F1
#
_cell.length_a   1.000
_cell.length_b   1.000
_cell.length_c   1.000
_cell.angle_alpha   90.00
_cell.angle_beta   90.00
_cell.angle_gamma   90.00
#
_symmetry.space_group_name_H-M   'P 1'
#
loop_
_entity.id
_entity.type
_entity.pdbx_description
1 polymer ?
#
loop_
_entity_poly.entity_id
_entity_poly.type
_entity_poly.pdbx_seq_one_letter_code
_entity_poly.pdbx_strand_id
1 'polypeptide(L)'
;SLTKFTFWSAAIVALFWWFISRYFPNGYYQKIVPWRAVTLGEFLLMQLVGIAAWYQGTRAFAHVRNGTALPSPQWEQLQVWCNGLLTGSVPEQPIVPLSRKAALARLHWRDSCQRAALLAGVGFGLTMLVINVLVIANFDPSRTNQNNFSQLVEVFLISSMFFGLVAAIIVAVLMGEGTTGSGRTEMKQFLAKAPLVDRDLNSTLFRNLLKTLGLTFMGIIVALGLSLIIAGIWHGAEVFQVLFSSVIRGGGSILPVFLLVIGFWVIAANMISVFWTGRSWFYFTAIGVFFGGIVFYIILMNLGDTLFRNSILYHYMTIVLLLLPPLLICAGTFAAYMVACRRKLISQTGSIVALVLWMCSVTGVLIWMLERSQYYHGVVWGLLLIYATLAALVLAPFATIPLALSWNRHR
;
A
#
# COMPACT_ATOMS: atom_id res chain seq x y z
N SER A 1 22.79 13.59 -2.64
CA SER A 1 23.10 12.32 -1.94
C SER A 1 22.12 12.15 -0.80
N LEU A 2 21.70 10.91 -0.52
CA LEU A 2 20.78 10.57 0.57
C LEU A 2 21.23 11.16 1.92
N THR A 3 22.54 11.16 2.16
CA THR A 3 23.21 11.72 3.34
C THR A 3 22.93 13.20 3.58
N LYS A 4 22.87 14.03 2.53
CA LYS A 4 22.56 15.46 2.68
C LYS A 4 21.09 15.67 3.05
N PHE A 5 20.19 14.89 2.45
CA PHE A 5 18.76 14.97 2.77
C PHE A 5 18.50 14.55 4.21
N THR A 6 19.03 13.40 4.64
CA THR A 6 18.92 12.94 6.04
C THR A 6 19.54 13.91 7.03
N PHE A 7 20.68 14.52 6.68
CA PHE A 7 21.33 15.52 7.54
C PHE A 7 20.48 16.78 7.71
N TRP A 8 19.96 17.34 6.62
CA TRP A 8 19.12 18.54 6.70
C TRP A 8 17.78 18.27 7.36
N SER A 9 17.13 17.13 7.09
CA SER A 9 15.91 16.73 7.79
C SER A 9 16.15 16.53 9.27
N ALA A 10 17.24 15.86 9.67
CA ALA A 10 17.61 15.70 11.07
C ALA A 10 17.94 17.04 11.74
N ALA A 11 18.62 17.95 11.04
CA ALA A 11 18.92 19.29 11.54
C ALA A 11 17.65 20.13 11.75
N ILE A 12 16.70 20.09 10.82
CA ILE A 12 15.41 20.77 10.94
C ILE A 12 14.61 20.20 12.13
N VAL A 13 14.52 18.87 12.23
CA VAL A 13 13.82 18.19 13.34
C VAL A 13 14.49 18.51 14.69
N ALA A 14 15.82 18.53 14.75
CA ALA A 14 16.57 18.89 15.95
C ALA A 14 16.34 20.36 16.35
N LEU A 15 16.30 21.29 15.39
CA LEU A 15 16.01 22.70 15.64
C LEU A 15 14.55 22.91 16.11
N PHE A 16 13.60 22.22 15.51
CA PHE A 16 12.20 22.24 15.97
C PHE A 16 12.06 21.62 17.36
N TRP A 17 12.66 20.46 17.62
CA TRP A 17 12.66 19.84 18.93
C TRP A 17 13.28 20.75 20.00
N TRP A 18 14.42 21.35 19.70
CA TRP A 18 15.09 22.31 20.57
C TRP A 18 14.18 23.52 20.88
N PHE A 19 13.55 24.11 19.86
CA PHE A 19 12.58 25.20 20.02
C PHE A 19 11.40 24.77 20.93
N ILE A 20 10.76 23.65 20.63
CA ILE A 20 9.57 23.18 21.37
C ILE A 20 9.92 22.89 22.83
N SER A 21 11.04 22.20 23.08
CA SER A 21 11.50 21.85 24.42
C SER A 21 11.76 23.07 25.31
N ARG A 22 12.01 24.24 24.72
CA ARG A 22 12.36 25.47 25.45
C ARG A 22 11.21 26.45 25.59
N TYR A 23 10.39 26.62 24.55
CA TYR A 23 9.26 27.55 24.56
C TYR A 23 7.98 26.94 25.12
N PHE A 24 7.84 25.61 25.04
CA PHE A 24 6.65 24.88 25.48
C PHE A 24 7.02 23.67 26.35
N PRO A 25 7.83 23.84 27.42
CA PRO A 25 8.28 22.72 28.25
C PRO A 25 7.13 21.97 28.90
N ASN A 26 6.00 22.65 29.12
CA ASN A 26 4.80 22.09 29.72
C ASN A 26 3.62 21.96 28.72
N GLY A 27 3.90 22.02 27.41
CA GLY A 27 2.89 21.96 26.35
C GLY A 27 2.38 23.32 25.85
N TYR A 28 1.72 23.33 24.70
CA TYR A 28 1.31 24.55 23.97
C TYR A 28 0.11 25.28 24.58
N TYR A 29 -0.69 24.59 25.40
CA TYR A 29 -1.89 25.15 26.03
C TYR A 29 -1.64 25.78 27.40
N GLN A 30 -0.41 25.68 27.92
CA GLN A 30 -0.02 26.33 29.17
C GLN A 30 0.58 27.72 28.92
N LYS A 31 0.53 28.60 29.93
CA LYS A 31 1.14 29.94 29.83
C LYS A 31 2.60 29.82 29.43
N ILE A 32 2.98 30.56 28.39
CA ILE A 32 4.36 30.69 27.92
C ILE A 32 5.23 31.02 29.13
N VAL A 33 6.18 30.14 29.45
CA VAL A 33 7.10 30.34 30.56
C VAL A 33 8.07 31.45 30.15
N PRO A 34 8.13 32.59 30.89
CA PRO A 34 9.00 33.70 30.50
C PRO A 34 10.47 33.30 30.57
N TRP A 35 11.25 33.89 29.65
CA TRP A 35 12.68 33.64 29.40
C TRP A 35 13.50 33.64 30.70
N ARG A 36 13.79 32.46 31.27
CA ARG A 36 14.64 32.35 32.47
C ARG A 36 15.98 31.65 32.25
N ALA A 37 16.23 31.06 31.08
CA ALA A 37 17.49 30.36 30.84
C ALA A 37 17.79 30.21 29.34
N VAL A 38 17.94 31.33 28.61
CA VAL A 38 18.67 31.30 27.34
C VAL A 38 20.12 31.59 27.66
N THR A 39 20.99 30.61 27.45
CA THR A 39 22.43 30.85 27.57
C THR A 39 22.87 31.84 26.49
N LEU A 40 23.88 32.66 26.76
CA LEU A 40 24.37 33.65 25.79
C LEU A 40 24.70 33.01 24.42
N GLY A 41 25.20 31.77 24.43
CA GLY A 41 25.47 30.99 23.23
C GLY A 41 24.21 30.63 22.43
N GLU A 42 23.10 30.28 23.08
CA GLU A 42 21.82 30.00 22.42
C GLU A 42 21.21 31.25 21.77
N PHE A 43 21.34 32.41 22.43
CA PHE A 43 20.90 33.68 21.88
C PHE A 43 21.69 34.06 20.62
N LEU A 44 23.03 33.97 20.68
CA LEU A 44 23.90 34.25 19.55
C LEU A 44 23.66 33.27 18.40
N LEU A 45 23.44 31.99 18.68
CA LEU A 45 23.16 30.97 17.68
C LEU A 45 21.80 31.19 17.01
N MET A 46 20.75 31.54 17.76
CA MET A 46 19.45 31.90 17.19
C MET A 46 19.53 33.14 16.31
N GLN A 47 20.27 34.17 16.73
CA GLN A 47 20.46 35.38 15.93
C GLN A 47 21.27 35.11 14.66
N LEU A 48 22.34 34.32 14.75
CA LEU A 48 23.12 33.91 13.58
C LEU A 48 22.28 33.08 12.59
N VAL A 49 21.52 32.10 13.09
CA VAL A 49 20.65 31.25 12.25
C VAL A 49 19.52 32.08 11.65
N GLY A 50 18.91 32.98 12.42
CA GLY A 50 17.84 33.87 11.96
C GLY A 50 18.32 34.86 10.90
N ILE A 51 19.48 35.50 11.11
CA ILE A 51 20.10 36.41 10.13
C ILE A 51 20.54 35.65 8.88
N ALA A 52 21.16 34.48 9.02
CA ALA A 52 21.57 33.65 7.89
C ALA A 52 20.37 33.16 7.08
N ALA A 53 19.30 32.73 7.76
CA ALA A 53 18.06 32.29 7.13
C ALA A 53 17.33 33.45 6.43
N TRP A 54 17.25 34.61 7.07
CA TRP A 54 16.73 35.83 6.45
C TRP A 54 17.55 36.16 5.20
N TYR A 55 18.86 36.31 5.32
CA TYR A 55 19.75 36.69 4.22
C TYR A 55 19.70 35.70 3.05
N GLN A 56 19.73 34.39 3.33
CA GLN A 56 19.57 33.38 2.27
C GLN A 56 18.16 33.39 1.68
N GLY A 57 17.13 33.59 2.51
CA GLY A 57 15.75 33.71 2.09
C GLY A 57 15.52 34.89 1.15
N THR A 58 15.98 36.09 1.50
CA THR A 58 15.85 37.29 0.65
C THR A 58 16.65 37.17 -0.63
N ARG A 59 17.86 36.59 -0.58
CA ARG A 59 18.65 36.32 -1.78
C ARG A 59 17.94 35.33 -2.72
N ALA A 60 17.40 34.24 -2.18
CA ALA A 60 16.62 33.28 -2.96
C ALA A 60 15.36 33.93 -3.55
N PHE A 61 14.63 34.73 -2.76
CA PHE A 61 13.45 35.46 -3.22
C PHE A 61 13.79 36.48 -4.32
N ALA A 62 14.93 37.17 -4.20
CA ALA A 62 15.42 38.08 -5.23
C ALA A 62 15.75 37.34 -6.54
N HIS A 63 16.35 36.15 -6.46
CA HIS A 63 16.59 35.30 -7.64
C HIS A 63 15.28 34.87 -8.32
N VAL A 64 14.25 34.51 -7.55
CA VAL A 64 12.91 34.17 -8.08
C VAL A 64 12.26 35.38 -8.74
N ARG A 65 12.26 36.54 -8.07
CA ARG A 65 11.66 37.79 -8.59
C ARG A 65 12.34 38.26 -9.87
N ASN A 66 13.66 38.10 -9.95
CA ASN A 66 14.45 38.52 -11.11
C ASN A 66 14.47 37.45 -12.23
N GLY A 67 13.74 36.33 -12.09
CA GLY A 67 13.71 35.26 -13.09
C GLY A 67 15.04 34.51 -13.27
N THR A 68 15.99 34.68 -12.34
CA THR A 68 17.33 34.06 -12.37
C THR A 68 17.43 32.82 -11.48
N ALA A 69 16.32 32.41 -10.86
CA ALA A 69 16.25 31.19 -10.08
C ALA A 69 16.40 29.98 -11.00
N LEU A 70 17.59 29.39 -11.00
CA LEU A 70 17.81 28.09 -11.63
C LEU A 70 17.12 27.02 -10.77
N PRO A 71 16.34 26.12 -11.39
CA PRO A 71 15.79 24.99 -10.66
C PRO A 71 16.94 24.19 -10.05
N SER A 72 16.79 23.78 -8.79
CA SER A 72 17.80 22.92 -8.19
C SER A 72 17.91 21.61 -8.99
N PRO A 73 19.07 20.95 -9.03
CA PRO A 73 19.21 19.66 -9.69
C PRO A 73 18.21 18.61 -9.19
N GLN A 74 17.77 18.74 -7.94
CA GLN A 74 16.75 17.88 -7.32
C GLN A 74 15.35 18.21 -7.86
N TRP A 75 15.05 19.49 -8.06
CA TRP A 75 13.82 19.94 -8.67
C TRP A 75 13.74 19.52 -10.14
N GLU A 76 14.84 19.64 -10.90
CA GLU A 76 14.92 19.12 -12.27
C GLU A 76 14.69 17.61 -12.32
N GLN A 77 15.32 16.84 -11.41
CA GLN A 77 15.07 15.40 -11.31
C GLN A 77 13.63 15.08 -10.94
N LEU A 78 13.04 15.80 -9.99
CA LEU A 78 11.64 15.65 -9.60
C LEU A 78 10.73 15.98 -10.79
N GLN A 79 11.02 17.05 -11.54
CA GLN A 79 10.28 17.45 -12.71
C GLN A 79 10.38 16.41 -13.82
N VAL A 80 11.56 15.83 -14.06
CA VAL A 80 11.75 14.71 -14.99
C VAL A 80 10.97 13.48 -14.53
N TRP A 81 10.95 13.17 -13.23
CA TRP A 81 10.18 12.06 -12.66
C TRP A 81 8.67 12.29 -12.79
N CYS A 82 8.19 13.48 -12.43
CA CYS A 82 6.79 13.88 -12.56
C CYS A 82 6.36 13.88 -14.02
N ASN A 83 7.18 14.42 -14.93
CA ASN A 83 6.91 14.38 -16.37
C ASN A 83 6.92 12.94 -16.88
N GLY A 84 7.85 12.10 -16.44
CA GLY A 84 7.87 10.67 -16.75
C GLY A 84 6.66 9.91 -16.19
N LEU A 85 6.07 10.38 -15.09
CA LEU A 85 4.87 9.81 -14.49
C LEU A 85 3.59 10.34 -15.17
N LEU A 86 3.57 11.59 -15.62
CA LEU A 86 2.43 12.25 -16.27
C LEU A 86 2.35 12.05 -17.78
N THR A 87 3.48 11.82 -18.45
CA THR A 87 3.54 11.63 -19.91
C THR A 87 3.99 10.22 -20.30
N GLY A 88 4.60 9.49 -19.35
CA GLY A 88 5.22 8.19 -19.60
C GLY A 88 6.46 8.23 -20.49
N SER A 89 6.97 9.43 -20.79
CA SER A 89 8.20 9.68 -21.55
C SER A 89 9.11 10.64 -20.79
N VAL A 90 10.42 10.39 -20.82
CA VAL A 90 11.41 11.37 -20.36
C VAL A 90 11.80 12.22 -21.58
N PRO A 91 11.49 13.52 -21.60
CA PRO A 91 11.62 14.35 -22.81
C PRO A 91 13.06 14.54 -23.31
N GLU A 92 14.08 14.28 -22.48
CA GLU A 92 15.49 14.61 -22.79
C GLU A 92 16.43 13.41 -22.91
N GLN A 93 15.92 12.18 -23.01
CA GLN A 93 16.82 11.05 -23.25
C GLN A 93 17.27 11.01 -24.71
N PRO A 94 18.58 10.91 -24.99
CA PRO A 94 19.07 10.64 -26.34
C PRO A 94 18.38 9.39 -26.88
N ILE A 95 18.19 9.34 -28.20
CA ILE A 95 17.54 8.23 -28.91
C ILE A 95 18.44 6.98 -28.81
N VAL A 96 18.44 6.35 -27.64
CA VAL A 96 19.09 5.07 -27.42
C VAL A 96 18.20 4.02 -28.08
N PRO A 97 18.74 3.07 -28.86
CA PRO A 97 17.95 1.97 -29.38
C PRO A 97 17.36 1.18 -28.21
N LEU A 98 16.08 1.40 -27.93
CA LEU A 98 15.38 0.67 -26.88
C LEU A 98 15.27 -0.79 -27.27
N SER A 99 15.69 -1.67 -26.37
CA SER A 99 15.39 -3.10 -26.51
C SER A 99 13.88 -3.30 -26.68
N ARG A 100 13.48 -4.32 -27.47
CA ARG A 100 12.06 -4.66 -27.72
C ARG A 100 11.27 -4.78 -26.41
N LYS A 101 11.92 -5.34 -25.38
CA LYS A 101 11.39 -5.49 -24.01
C LYS A 101 11.12 -4.13 -23.35
N ALA A 102 12.06 -3.20 -23.43
CA ALA A 102 11.92 -1.87 -22.85
C ALA A 102 10.89 -1.00 -23.59
N ALA A 103 10.80 -1.13 -24.92
CA ALA A 103 9.77 -0.48 -25.72
C ALA A 103 8.36 -0.96 -25.32
N LEU A 104 8.17 -2.28 -25.20
CA LEU A 104 6.89 -2.86 -24.76
C LEU A 104 6.55 -2.44 -23.32
N ALA A 105 7.54 -2.44 -22.42
CA ALA A 105 7.36 -1.99 -21.04
C ALA A 105 6.85 -0.55 -20.99
N ARG A 106 7.44 0.36 -21.78
CA ARG A 106 7.02 1.75 -21.86
C ARG A 106 5.63 1.89 -22.47
N LEU A 107 5.31 1.13 -23.51
CA LEU A 107 4.00 1.17 -24.15
C LEU A 107 2.89 0.72 -23.18
N HIS A 108 3.06 -0.43 -22.52
CA HIS A 108 2.12 -0.91 -21.50
C HIS A 108 2.02 0.03 -20.30
N TRP A 109 3.12 0.69 -19.94
CA TRP A 109 3.10 1.70 -18.88
C TRP A 109 2.18 2.87 -19.25
N ARG A 110 2.40 3.47 -20.44
CA ARG A 110 1.65 4.63 -20.94
C ARG A 110 0.17 4.34 -21.17
N ASP A 111 -0.13 3.19 -21.74
CA ASP A 111 -1.49 2.84 -22.14
C ASP A 111 -2.41 2.56 -20.95
N SER A 112 -1.89 2.03 -19.83
CA SER A 112 -2.77 1.50 -18.78
C SER A 112 -2.26 1.69 -17.35
N CYS A 113 -0.99 1.38 -17.11
CA CYS A 113 -0.42 1.45 -15.76
C CYS A 113 -0.39 2.88 -15.21
N GLN A 114 -0.06 3.84 -16.05
CA GLN A 114 0.07 5.23 -15.69
C GLN A 114 -1.26 5.82 -15.21
N ARG A 115 -2.33 5.59 -15.98
CA ARG A 115 -3.69 6.01 -15.62
C ARG A 115 -4.13 5.37 -14.31
N ALA A 116 -3.84 4.08 -14.12
CA ALA A 116 -4.15 3.38 -12.88
C ALA A 116 -3.43 3.99 -11.68
N ALA A 117 -2.11 4.22 -11.76
CA ALA A 117 -1.33 4.81 -10.68
C ALA A 117 -1.75 6.26 -10.35
N LEU A 118 -2.06 7.07 -11.37
CA LEU A 118 -2.50 8.45 -11.19
C LEU A 118 -3.90 8.53 -10.56
N LEU A 119 -4.90 7.89 -11.17
CA LEU A 119 -6.27 7.97 -10.68
C LEU A 119 -6.43 7.29 -9.33
N ALA A 120 -5.88 6.08 -9.17
CA ALA A 120 -6.07 5.35 -7.93
C ALA A 120 -5.10 5.76 -6.82
N GLY A 121 -3.85 6.10 -7.16
CA GLY A 121 -2.86 6.50 -6.16
C GLY A 121 -3.02 7.96 -5.76
N VAL A 122 -2.83 8.85 -6.72
CA VAL A 122 -2.87 10.30 -6.47
C VAL A 122 -4.30 10.77 -6.21
N GLY A 123 -5.27 10.31 -7.01
CA GLY A 123 -6.67 10.69 -6.85
C GLY A 123 -7.23 10.33 -5.47
N PHE A 124 -7.23 9.04 -5.10
CA PHE A 124 -7.72 8.62 -3.78
C PHE A 124 -6.83 9.11 -2.62
N GLY A 125 -5.51 9.23 -2.82
CA GLY A 125 -4.63 9.84 -1.83
C GLY A 125 -5.00 11.29 -1.53
N LEU A 126 -5.31 12.10 -2.54
CA LEU A 126 -5.78 13.48 -2.36
C LEU A 126 -7.15 13.53 -1.70
N THR A 127 -8.10 12.68 -2.10
CA THR A 127 -9.42 12.62 -1.45
C THR A 127 -9.30 12.25 0.03
N MET A 128 -8.47 11.25 0.34
CA MET A 128 -8.16 10.85 1.71
C MET A 128 -7.52 12.01 2.50
N LEU A 129 -6.56 12.72 1.91
CA LEU A 129 -5.93 13.88 2.53
C LEU A 129 -6.96 14.97 2.85
N VAL A 130 -7.84 15.31 1.91
CA VAL A 130 -8.90 16.31 2.13
C VAL A 130 -9.81 15.90 3.28
N ILE A 131 -10.25 14.65 3.32
CA ILE A 131 -11.09 14.13 4.40
C ILE A 131 -10.36 14.20 5.74
N ASN A 132 -9.10 13.78 5.80
CA ASN A 132 -8.32 13.84 7.02
C ASN A 132 -8.08 15.29 7.48
N VAL A 133 -7.86 16.24 6.56
CA VAL A 133 -7.77 17.67 6.90
C VAL A 133 -9.10 18.20 7.45
N LEU A 134 -10.25 17.80 6.90
CA LEU A 134 -11.56 18.15 7.45
C LEU A 134 -11.73 17.59 8.87
N VAL A 135 -11.29 16.36 9.12
CA VAL A 135 -11.30 15.78 10.47
C VAL A 135 -10.40 16.57 11.41
N ILE A 136 -9.19 16.95 10.99
CA ILE A 136 -8.26 17.78 11.78
C ILE A 136 -8.88 19.12 12.14
N ALA A 137 -9.55 19.78 11.19
CA ALA A 137 -10.16 21.08 11.39
C ALA A 137 -11.34 21.05 12.39
N ASN A 138 -12.06 19.94 12.45
CA ASN A 138 -13.18 19.74 13.39
C ASN A 138 -12.77 19.08 14.71
N PHE A 139 -11.50 18.71 14.86
CA PHE A 139 -10.99 18.09 16.08
C PHE A 139 -10.76 19.16 17.15
N ASP A 140 -11.45 19.03 18.28
CA ASP A 140 -11.28 19.90 19.44
C ASP A 140 -10.73 19.09 20.64
N PRO A 141 -9.45 19.27 21.02
CA PRO A 141 -8.82 18.54 22.11
C PRO A 141 -9.31 18.96 23.50
N SER A 142 -10.03 20.09 23.62
CA SER A 142 -10.55 20.57 24.92
C SER A 142 -11.75 19.75 25.44
N ARG A 143 -12.36 18.93 24.57
CA ARG A 143 -13.48 18.02 24.91
C ARG A 143 -12.94 16.62 25.25
N THR A 144 -12.24 16.54 26.38
CA THR A 144 -11.49 15.36 26.87
C THR A 144 -12.28 14.06 27.05
N ASN A 145 -13.62 14.11 27.11
CA ASN A 145 -14.45 12.89 27.21
C ASN A 145 -14.91 12.33 25.85
N GLN A 146 -14.67 13.02 24.74
CA GLN A 146 -15.14 12.61 23.40
C GLN A 146 -14.04 12.56 22.34
N ASN A 147 -12.98 13.38 22.44
CA ASN A 147 -11.96 13.51 21.41
C ASN A 147 -10.55 13.27 21.97
N ASN A 148 -10.02 12.07 21.76
CA ASN A 148 -8.64 11.74 22.11
C ASN A 148 -7.74 11.67 20.86
N PHE A 149 -6.47 12.05 21.00
CA PHE A 149 -5.48 11.94 19.91
C PHE A 149 -5.32 10.51 19.36
N SER A 150 -5.57 9.50 20.20
CA SER A 150 -5.61 8.10 19.75
C SER A 150 -6.71 7.84 18.73
N GLN A 151 -7.90 8.41 18.93
CA GLN A 151 -9.01 8.25 18.00
C GLN A 151 -8.72 9.00 16.69
N LEU A 152 -8.07 10.16 16.75
CA LEU A 152 -7.66 10.91 15.55
C LEU A 152 -6.69 10.08 14.67
N VAL A 153 -5.66 9.48 15.28
CA VAL A 153 -4.70 8.61 14.57
C VAL A 153 -5.39 7.36 14.04
N GLU A 154 -6.29 6.76 14.81
CA GLU A 154 -7.09 5.61 14.38
C GLU A 154 -7.97 5.94 13.17
N VAL A 155 -8.62 7.10 13.16
CA VAL A 155 -9.41 7.58 12.01
C VAL A 155 -8.53 7.73 10.77
N PHE A 156 -7.29 8.24 10.90
CA PHE A 156 -6.38 8.31 9.75
C PHE A 156 -5.97 6.94 9.21
N LEU A 157 -5.74 5.96 10.10
CA LEU A 157 -5.43 4.59 9.70
C LEU A 157 -6.63 3.93 9.03
N ILE A 158 -7.84 4.06 9.58
CA ILE A 158 -9.08 3.54 9.00
C ILE A 158 -9.35 4.17 7.63
N SER A 159 -9.22 5.49 7.52
CA SER A 159 -9.33 6.24 6.26
C SER A 159 -8.33 5.70 5.22
N SER A 160 -7.07 5.49 5.62
CA SER A 160 -6.05 4.91 4.75
C SER A 160 -6.37 3.49 4.31
N MET A 161 -6.91 2.65 5.21
CA MET A 161 -7.34 1.28 4.87
C MET A 161 -8.51 1.29 3.89
N PHE A 162 -9.50 2.14 4.10
CA PHE A 162 -10.65 2.26 3.21
C PHE A 162 -10.23 2.75 1.82
N PHE A 163 -9.51 3.88 1.74
CA PHE A 163 -9.05 4.42 0.46
C PHE A 163 -8.02 3.51 -0.22
N GLY A 164 -7.17 2.82 0.55
CA GLY A 164 -6.25 1.80 0.03
C GLY A 164 -7.00 0.63 -0.59
N LEU A 165 -8.07 0.14 0.05
CA LEU A 165 -8.91 -0.93 -0.49
C LEU A 165 -9.61 -0.51 -1.78
N VAL A 166 -10.21 0.68 -1.81
CA VAL A 166 -10.86 1.23 -3.01
C VAL A 166 -9.83 1.40 -4.13
N ALA A 167 -8.65 1.96 -3.82
CA ALA A 167 -7.56 2.11 -4.78
C ALA A 167 -7.09 0.76 -5.34
N ALA A 168 -6.96 -0.28 -4.50
CA ALA A 168 -6.59 -1.63 -4.94
C ALA A 168 -7.58 -2.19 -5.98
N ILE A 169 -8.88 -2.04 -5.73
CA ILE A 169 -9.94 -2.49 -6.65
C ILE A 169 -9.88 -1.70 -7.96
N ILE A 170 -9.78 -0.37 -7.89
CA ILE A 170 -9.77 0.49 -9.08
C ILE A 170 -8.51 0.26 -9.92
N VAL A 171 -7.33 0.11 -9.30
CA VAL A 171 -6.11 -0.28 -10.03
C VAL A 171 -6.31 -1.61 -10.72
N ALA A 172 -6.90 -2.60 -10.04
CA ALA A 172 -7.10 -3.92 -10.62
C ALA A 172 -8.01 -3.86 -11.86
N VAL A 173 -9.10 -3.09 -11.80
CA VAL A 173 -10.01 -2.88 -12.94
C VAL A 173 -9.28 -2.19 -14.10
N LEU A 174 -8.60 -1.07 -13.84
CA LEU A 174 -7.91 -0.28 -14.87
C LEU A 174 -6.74 -1.06 -15.50
N MET A 175 -5.99 -1.83 -14.71
CA MET A 175 -4.94 -2.71 -15.21
C MET A 175 -5.52 -3.92 -15.96
N GLY A 176 -6.69 -4.40 -15.56
CA GLY A 176 -7.45 -5.43 -16.27
C GLY A 176 -7.75 -5.01 -17.70
N GLU A 177 -8.39 -3.85 -17.85
CA GLU A 177 -8.65 -3.22 -19.15
C GLU A 177 -7.39 -2.97 -19.96
N GLY A 178 -6.26 -2.78 -19.28
CA GLY A 178 -4.99 -2.55 -19.92
C GLY A 178 -4.46 -3.69 -20.77
N THR A 179 -4.87 -4.92 -20.47
CA THR A 179 -4.43 -6.12 -21.20
C THR A 179 -5.43 -6.61 -22.23
N THR A 180 -6.70 -6.24 -22.09
CA THR A 180 -7.80 -6.69 -22.95
C THR A 180 -8.08 -5.72 -24.09
N GLY A 181 -8.31 -6.23 -25.29
CA GLY A 181 -8.78 -5.47 -26.45
C GLY A 181 -10.23 -4.99 -26.32
N SER A 182 -10.68 -4.22 -27.30
CA SER A 182 -12.08 -3.78 -27.42
C SER A 182 -13.01 -5.00 -27.41
N GLY A 183 -14.09 -4.93 -26.63
CA GLY A 183 -15.03 -6.05 -26.45
C GLY A 183 -14.55 -7.13 -25.46
N ARG A 184 -13.35 -7.00 -24.88
CA ARG A 184 -12.81 -7.92 -23.85
C ARG A 184 -12.83 -9.39 -24.27
N THR A 185 -12.66 -9.66 -25.56
CA THR A 185 -12.59 -11.03 -26.11
C THR A 185 -11.16 -11.51 -26.28
N GLU A 186 -10.20 -10.62 -26.53
CA GLU A 186 -8.81 -10.97 -26.84
C GLU A 186 -7.85 -10.05 -26.12
N MET A 187 -6.58 -10.46 -26.04
CA MET A 187 -5.50 -9.59 -25.58
C MET A 187 -5.28 -8.44 -26.58
N LYS A 188 -4.87 -7.25 -26.12
CA LYS A 188 -4.56 -6.14 -27.03
C LYS A 188 -3.53 -6.56 -28.08
N GLN A 189 -3.75 -6.18 -29.34
CA GLN A 189 -2.95 -6.65 -30.48
C GLN A 189 -1.44 -6.42 -30.30
N PHE A 190 -1.02 -5.29 -29.71
CA PHE A 190 0.39 -5.00 -29.48
C PHE A 190 1.04 -5.90 -28.42
N LEU A 191 0.25 -6.44 -27.47
CA LEU A 191 0.71 -7.41 -26.48
C LEU A 191 0.72 -8.83 -27.06
N ALA A 192 -0.33 -9.20 -27.79
CA ALA A 192 -0.45 -10.51 -28.42
C ALA A 192 0.66 -10.75 -29.46
N LYS A 193 0.89 -9.77 -30.34
CA LYS A 193 1.88 -9.82 -31.44
C LYS A 193 3.29 -9.43 -31.01
N ALA A 194 3.53 -9.19 -29.72
CA ALA A 194 4.86 -8.81 -29.24
C ALA A 194 5.88 -9.93 -29.59
N PRO A 195 7.02 -9.64 -30.22
CA PRO A 195 8.03 -10.64 -30.58
C PRO A 195 8.90 -11.01 -29.37
N LEU A 196 8.26 -11.47 -28.29
CA LEU A 196 8.87 -11.89 -27.04
C LEU A 196 8.37 -13.28 -26.65
N VAL A 197 9.22 -14.06 -25.99
CA VAL A 197 8.81 -15.31 -25.32
C VAL A 197 7.88 -14.97 -24.16
N ASP A 198 6.90 -15.82 -23.86
CA ASP A 198 5.90 -15.59 -22.78
C ASP A 198 6.54 -15.23 -21.45
N ARG A 199 7.64 -15.91 -21.10
CA ARG A 199 8.37 -15.64 -19.85
C ARG A 199 8.88 -14.19 -19.79
N ASP A 200 9.37 -13.65 -20.90
CA ASP A 200 9.86 -12.27 -20.98
C ASP A 200 8.72 -11.25 -21.00
N LEU A 201 7.64 -11.56 -21.71
CA LEU A 201 6.41 -10.76 -21.70
C LEU A 201 5.85 -10.68 -20.27
N ASN A 202 5.65 -11.83 -19.63
CA ASN A 202 5.13 -11.95 -18.27
C ASN A 202 6.01 -11.19 -17.28
N SER A 203 7.34 -11.37 -17.34
CA SER A 203 8.27 -10.63 -16.48
C SER A 203 8.17 -9.12 -16.68
N THR A 204 7.95 -8.66 -17.91
CA THR A 204 7.83 -7.23 -18.24
C THR A 204 6.53 -6.64 -17.71
N LEU A 205 5.41 -7.31 -17.95
CA LEU A 205 4.09 -6.89 -17.47
C LEU A 205 4.01 -6.94 -15.94
N PHE A 206 4.59 -7.97 -15.32
CA PHE A 206 4.67 -8.09 -13.87
C PHE A 206 5.51 -6.99 -13.22
N ARG A 207 6.62 -6.58 -13.83
CA ARG A 207 7.41 -5.42 -13.35
C ARG A 207 6.60 -4.12 -13.42
N ASN A 208 5.85 -3.91 -14.51
CA ASN A 208 4.97 -2.77 -14.62
C ASN A 208 3.83 -2.82 -13.59
N LEU A 209 3.27 -3.99 -13.31
CA LEU A 209 2.30 -4.20 -12.23
C LEU A 209 2.87 -3.82 -10.88
N LEU A 210 4.07 -4.33 -10.53
CA LEU A 210 4.74 -3.98 -9.28
C LEU A 210 4.98 -2.47 -9.18
N LYS A 211 5.40 -1.84 -10.27
CA LYS A 211 5.59 -0.38 -10.34
C LYS A 211 4.27 0.36 -10.11
N THR A 212 3.18 -0.04 -10.75
CA THR A 212 1.85 0.57 -10.60
C THR A 212 1.32 0.44 -9.18
N LEU A 213 1.35 -0.79 -8.64
CA LEU A 213 0.90 -1.06 -7.28
C LEU A 213 1.75 -0.32 -6.25
N GLY A 214 3.08 -0.32 -6.42
CA GLY A 214 4.00 0.43 -5.58
C GLY A 214 3.71 1.92 -5.60
N LEU A 215 3.56 2.53 -6.78
CA LEU A 215 3.24 3.96 -6.89
C LEU A 215 1.86 4.31 -6.32
N THR A 216 0.87 3.46 -6.52
CA THR A 216 -0.48 3.63 -5.95
C THR A 216 -0.42 3.61 -4.42
N PHE A 217 0.23 2.59 -3.87
CA PHE A 217 0.41 2.44 -2.43
C PHE A 217 1.20 3.60 -1.84
N MET A 218 2.28 4.01 -2.50
CA MET A 218 3.06 5.19 -2.09
C MET A 218 2.23 6.46 -2.07
N GLY A 219 1.30 6.65 -3.02
CA GLY A 219 0.36 7.78 -3.01
C GLY A 219 -0.49 7.83 -1.73
N ILE A 220 -1.02 6.68 -1.31
CA ILE A 220 -1.79 6.56 -0.05
C ILE A 220 -0.92 6.82 1.17
N ILE A 221 0.28 6.24 1.24
CA ILE A 221 1.20 6.42 2.37
C ILE A 221 1.69 7.87 2.47
N VAL A 222 2.00 8.52 1.34
CA VAL A 222 2.37 9.94 1.31
C VAL A 222 1.23 10.80 1.82
N ALA A 223 0.00 10.54 1.40
CA ALA A 223 -1.17 11.28 1.88
C ALA A 223 -1.43 11.05 3.38
N LEU A 224 -1.18 9.84 3.91
CA LEU A 224 -1.25 9.56 5.34
C LEU A 224 -0.16 10.32 6.10
N GLY A 225 1.08 10.30 5.60
CA GLY A 225 2.19 11.06 6.16
C GLY A 225 1.92 12.57 6.19
N LEU A 226 1.38 13.12 5.10
CA LEU A 226 0.97 14.53 5.04
C LEU A 226 -0.16 14.84 6.03
N SER A 227 -1.14 13.93 6.17
CA SER A 227 -2.22 14.09 7.16
C SER A 227 -1.66 14.17 8.60
N LEU A 228 -0.72 13.30 8.93
CA LEU A 228 -0.03 13.29 10.24
C LEU A 228 0.81 14.56 10.46
N ILE A 229 1.51 15.03 9.42
CA ILE A 229 2.29 16.29 9.49
C ILE A 229 1.36 17.48 9.74
N ILE A 230 0.25 17.58 9.00
CA ILE A 230 -0.73 18.67 9.16
C ILE A 230 -1.34 18.62 10.57
N ALA A 231 -1.73 17.43 11.04
CA ALA A 231 -2.26 17.25 12.38
C ALA A 231 -1.26 17.68 13.47
N GLY A 232 0.02 17.33 13.30
CA GLY A 232 1.09 17.73 14.22
C GLY A 232 1.39 19.23 14.21
N ILE A 233 1.27 19.89 13.05
CA ILE A 233 1.39 21.35 12.94
C ILE A 233 0.21 22.04 13.63
N TRP A 234 -1.01 21.50 13.49
CA TRP A 234 -2.23 22.12 13.98
C TRP A 234 -2.46 21.92 15.49
N HIS A 235 -2.27 20.69 15.97
CA HIS A 235 -2.61 20.30 17.36
C HIS A 235 -1.38 19.98 18.22
N GLY A 236 -0.17 20.07 17.66
CA GLY A 236 1.09 19.87 18.39
C GLY A 236 1.65 18.45 18.33
N ALA A 237 2.80 18.25 18.98
CA ALA A 237 3.60 17.03 18.88
C ALA A 237 2.97 15.78 19.55
N GLU A 238 1.90 15.96 20.33
CA GLU A 238 1.20 14.89 21.04
C GLU A 238 0.64 13.82 20.08
N VAL A 239 0.23 14.22 18.87
CA VAL A 239 -0.21 13.32 17.80
C VAL A 239 0.87 12.28 17.46
N PHE A 240 2.14 12.70 17.39
CA PHE A 240 3.25 11.80 17.08
C PHE A 240 3.61 10.90 18.26
N GLN A 241 3.47 11.38 19.50
CA GLN A 241 3.73 10.58 20.69
C GLN A 241 2.76 9.40 20.80
N VAL A 242 1.49 9.59 20.43
CA VAL A 242 0.51 8.50 20.41
C VAL A 242 0.86 7.45 19.35
N LEU A 243 1.25 7.87 18.14
CA LEU A 243 1.69 6.94 17.10
C LEU A 243 2.94 6.15 17.54
N PHE A 244 3.95 6.85 18.07
CA PHE A 244 5.24 6.28 18.44
C PHE A 244 5.13 5.37 19.68
N SER A 245 4.33 5.77 20.67
CA SER A 245 4.09 4.95 21.87
C SER A 245 3.35 3.65 21.53
N SER A 246 2.38 3.69 20.61
CA SER A 246 1.67 2.49 20.18
C SER A 246 2.54 1.53 19.35
N VAL A 247 3.45 2.05 18.53
CA VAL A 247 4.42 1.23 17.76
C VAL A 247 5.50 0.63 18.66
N ILE A 248 6.05 1.40 19.61
CA ILE A 248 7.16 0.96 20.47
C ILE A 248 6.70 0.05 21.61
N ARG A 249 5.54 0.31 22.22
CA ARG A 249 5.03 -0.51 23.33
C ARG A 249 4.39 -1.83 22.87
N GLY A 250 4.48 -2.15 21.57
CA GLY A 250 3.88 -3.37 21.01
C GLY A 250 2.35 -3.40 21.09
N GLY A 251 1.72 -2.24 21.28
CA GLY A 251 0.27 -2.10 21.26
C GLY A 251 -0.29 -2.34 19.86
N GLY A 252 -1.58 -2.67 19.75
CA GLY A 252 -2.28 -3.13 18.53
C GLY A 252 -2.20 -2.26 17.25
N SER A 253 -1.39 -1.19 17.21
CA SER A 253 -1.27 -0.27 16.08
C SER A 253 -0.38 -0.75 14.92
N ILE A 254 0.39 -1.82 15.09
CA ILE A 254 1.15 -2.42 13.98
C ILE A 254 0.24 -3.24 13.05
N LEU A 255 -0.81 -3.85 13.60
CA LEU A 255 -1.75 -4.69 12.85
C LEU A 255 -2.45 -3.93 11.71
N PRO A 256 -3.00 -2.71 11.90
CA PRO A 256 -3.57 -1.91 10.80
C PRO A 256 -2.60 -1.66 9.64
N VAL A 257 -1.32 -1.41 9.94
CA VAL A 257 -0.29 -1.18 8.91
C VAL A 257 -0.01 -2.45 8.12
N PHE A 258 0.11 -3.60 8.79
CA PHE A 258 0.23 -4.90 8.10
C PHE A 258 -1.01 -5.22 7.27
N LEU A 259 -2.22 -5.00 7.81
CA LEU A 259 -3.47 -5.21 7.09
C LEU A 259 -3.58 -4.29 5.88
N LEU A 260 -3.11 -3.04 5.97
CA LEU A 260 -3.06 -2.12 4.84
C LEU A 260 -2.13 -2.64 3.74
N VAL A 261 -0.89 -3.02 4.07
CA VAL A 261 0.11 -3.49 3.10
C VAL A 261 -0.31 -4.82 2.46
N ILE A 262 -0.59 -5.82 3.31
CA ILE A 262 -0.92 -7.18 2.88
C ILE A 262 -2.28 -7.18 2.19
N GLY A 263 -3.27 -6.49 2.75
CA GLY A 263 -4.61 -6.39 2.18
C GLY A 263 -4.61 -5.71 0.82
N PHE A 264 -3.89 -4.59 0.67
CA PHE A 264 -3.73 -3.92 -0.62
C PHE A 264 -3.14 -4.87 -1.68
N TRP A 265 -2.05 -5.56 -1.35
CA TRP A 265 -1.41 -6.51 -2.26
C TRP A 265 -2.33 -7.67 -2.64
N VAL A 266 -2.92 -8.34 -1.63
CA VAL A 266 -3.78 -9.51 -1.81
C VAL A 266 -4.96 -9.16 -2.70
N ILE A 267 -5.65 -8.05 -2.43
CA ILE A 267 -6.82 -7.62 -3.22
C ILE A 267 -6.38 -7.29 -4.65
N ALA A 268 -5.41 -6.38 -4.81
CA ALA A 268 -5.05 -5.88 -6.13
C ALA A 268 -4.46 -6.99 -7.01
N ALA A 269 -3.48 -7.75 -6.52
CA ALA A 269 -2.75 -8.71 -7.34
C ALA A 269 -3.61 -9.93 -7.71
N ASN A 270 -4.48 -10.42 -6.81
CA ASN A 270 -5.39 -11.52 -7.14
C ASN A 270 -6.51 -11.06 -8.08
N MET A 271 -7.07 -9.85 -7.90
CA MET A 271 -8.05 -9.30 -8.84
C MET A 271 -7.44 -9.07 -10.23
N ILE A 272 -6.22 -8.54 -10.31
CA ILE A 272 -5.49 -8.39 -11.58
C ILE A 272 -5.29 -9.75 -12.24
N SER A 273 -4.92 -10.78 -11.48
CA SER A 273 -4.79 -12.14 -12.01
C SER A 273 -6.08 -12.65 -12.65
N VAL A 274 -7.24 -12.33 -12.09
CA VAL A 274 -8.55 -12.70 -12.65
C VAL A 274 -8.83 -11.89 -13.91
N PHE A 275 -8.64 -10.57 -13.90
CA PHE A 275 -8.92 -9.73 -15.06
C PHE A 275 -7.99 -9.99 -16.24
N TRP A 276 -6.73 -10.31 -15.99
CA TRP A 276 -5.75 -10.61 -17.04
C TRP A 276 -6.01 -11.92 -17.79
N THR A 277 -6.95 -12.75 -17.33
CA THR A 277 -7.45 -13.90 -18.10
C THR A 277 -8.20 -13.48 -19.37
N GLY A 278 -8.71 -12.24 -19.42
CA GLY A 278 -9.38 -11.68 -20.59
C GLY A 278 -10.75 -12.30 -20.92
N ARG A 279 -11.36 -13.07 -20.00
CA ARG A 279 -12.70 -13.66 -20.22
C ARG A 279 -13.76 -13.04 -19.32
N SER A 280 -14.79 -12.50 -19.95
CA SER A 280 -15.93 -11.92 -19.24
C SER A 280 -16.63 -12.89 -18.32
N TRP A 281 -17.00 -14.05 -18.85
CA TRP A 281 -17.63 -15.10 -18.04
C TRP A 281 -16.76 -15.57 -16.88
N PHE A 282 -15.42 -15.62 -17.04
CA PHE A 282 -14.53 -16.07 -15.96
C PHE A 282 -14.52 -15.09 -14.79
N TYR A 283 -14.35 -13.78 -15.03
CA TYR A 283 -14.39 -12.82 -13.94
C TYR A 283 -15.80 -12.68 -13.36
N PHE A 284 -16.87 -12.75 -14.16
CA PHE A 284 -18.24 -12.74 -13.64
C PHE A 284 -18.52 -13.98 -12.78
N THR A 285 -17.99 -15.14 -13.15
CA THR A 285 -18.06 -16.35 -12.33
C THR A 285 -17.27 -16.19 -11.04
N ALA A 286 -16.06 -15.63 -11.08
CA ALA A 286 -15.27 -15.38 -9.88
C ALA A 286 -15.98 -14.42 -8.91
N ILE A 287 -16.52 -13.31 -9.43
CA ILE A 287 -17.33 -12.35 -8.66
C ILE A 287 -18.59 -13.04 -8.11
N GLY A 288 -19.31 -13.79 -8.94
CA GLY A 288 -20.52 -14.51 -8.56
C GLY A 288 -20.28 -15.58 -7.50
N VAL A 289 -19.19 -16.35 -7.60
CA VAL A 289 -18.79 -17.34 -6.59
C VAL A 289 -18.39 -16.65 -5.30
N PHE A 290 -17.71 -15.51 -5.36
CA PHE A 290 -17.34 -14.75 -4.17
C PHE A 290 -18.57 -14.21 -3.42
N PHE A 291 -19.40 -13.41 -4.08
CA PHE A 291 -20.59 -12.82 -3.44
C PHE A 291 -21.66 -13.87 -3.14
N GLY A 292 -21.94 -14.76 -4.09
CA GLY A 292 -22.87 -15.87 -3.91
C GLY A 292 -22.40 -16.83 -2.82
N GLY A 293 -21.09 -17.10 -2.72
CA GLY A 293 -20.51 -17.89 -1.65
C GLY A 293 -20.65 -17.24 -0.27
N ILE A 294 -20.48 -15.92 -0.16
CA ILE A 294 -20.73 -15.17 1.08
C ILE A 294 -22.19 -15.25 1.49
N VAL A 295 -23.11 -14.97 0.56
CA VAL A 295 -24.56 -15.05 0.82
C VAL A 295 -24.97 -16.47 1.21
N PHE A 296 -24.49 -17.48 0.47
CA PHE A 296 -24.72 -18.88 0.77
C PHE A 296 -24.19 -19.26 2.16
N TYR A 297 -22.98 -18.81 2.52
CA TYR A 297 -22.39 -19.02 3.84
C TYR A 297 -23.26 -18.41 4.95
N ILE A 298 -23.69 -17.15 4.79
CA ILE A 298 -24.54 -16.46 5.77
C ILE A 298 -25.88 -17.18 5.94
N ILE A 299 -26.54 -17.56 4.83
CA ILE A 299 -27.81 -18.27 4.87
C ILE A 299 -27.64 -19.62 5.56
N LEU A 300 -26.62 -20.39 5.19
CA LEU A 300 -26.40 -21.73 5.72
C LEU A 300 -26.04 -21.71 7.21
N MET A 301 -25.26 -20.72 7.66
CA MET A 301 -24.95 -20.54 9.08
C MET A 301 -26.19 -20.14 9.89
N ASN A 302 -27.00 -19.21 9.39
CA ASN A 302 -28.24 -18.80 10.06
C ASN A 302 -29.29 -19.93 10.08
N LEU A 303 -29.44 -20.66 8.97
CA LEU A 303 -30.38 -21.78 8.87
C LEU A 303 -29.91 -22.95 9.75
N GLY A 304 -28.60 -23.20 9.81
CA GLY A 304 -28.00 -24.16 10.73
C GLY A 304 -28.24 -23.80 12.20
N ASP A 305 -28.05 -22.53 12.57
CA ASP A 305 -28.25 -22.07 13.94
C ASP A 305 -29.73 -22.14 14.35
N THR A 306 -30.65 -21.80 13.44
CA THR A 306 -32.09 -21.85 13.74
C THR A 306 -32.65 -23.27 13.81
N LEU A 307 -32.23 -24.19 12.93
CA LEU A 307 -32.79 -25.55 12.84
C LEU A 307 -32.05 -26.58 13.70
N PHE A 308 -30.74 -26.41 13.92
CA PHE A 308 -29.87 -27.47 14.43
C PHE A 308 -28.94 -27.01 15.56
N ARG A 309 -29.21 -25.89 16.23
CA ARG A 309 -28.34 -25.25 17.25
C ARG A 309 -27.63 -26.21 18.22
N ASN A 310 -28.39 -27.15 18.78
CA ASN A 310 -27.90 -28.10 19.79
C ASN A 310 -27.47 -29.45 19.20
N SER A 311 -27.53 -29.59 17.87
CA SER A 311 -27.12 -30.80 17.17
C SER A 311 -25.62 -30.83 16.94
N ILE A 312 -25.04 -32.02 17.04
CA ILE A 312 -23.66 -32.27 16.64
C ILE A 312 -23.46 -31.99 15.12
N LEU A 313 -24.52 -32.13 14.32
CA LEU A 313 -24.51 -31.83 12.89
C LEU A 313 -24.21 -30.35 12.62
N TYR A 314 -24.74 -29.42 13.43
CA TYR A 314 -24.44 -28.00 13.29
C TYR A 314 -22.95 -27.73 13.48
N HIS A 315 -22.35 -28.32 14.51
CA HIS A 315 -20.91 -28.20 14.78
C HIS A 315 -20.06 -28.74 13.60
N TYR A 316 -20.40 -29.91 13.06
CA TYR A 316 -19.70 -30.45 11.89
C TYR A 316 -19.88 -29.58 10.65
N MET A 317 -21.09 -29.06 10.40
CA MET A 317 -21.33 -28.15 9.28
C MET A 317 -20.53 -26.86 9.41
N THR A 318 -20.49 -26.25 10.61
CA THR A 318 -19.71 -25.05 10.86
C THR A 318 -18.22 -25.29 10.61
N ILE A 319 -17.68 -26.42 11.09
CA ILE A 319 -16.28 -26.81 10.87
C ILE A 319 -16.01 -26.98 9.38
N VAL A 320 -16.85 -27.72 8.64
CA VAL A 320 -16.66 -27.94 7.19
C VAL A 320 -16.70 -26.62 6.43
N LEU A 321 -17.68 -25.75 6.73
CA LEU A 321 -17.81 -24.45 6.05
C LEU A 321 -16.65 -23.50 6.34
N LEU A 322 -16.06 -23.58 7.54
CA LEU A 322 -14.91 -22.79 7.91
C LEU A 322 -13.61 -23.32 7.27
N LEU A 323 -13.44 -24.64 7.19
CA LEU A 323 -12.21 -25.29 6.72
C LEU A 323 -12.13 -25.45 5.19
N LEU A 324 -13.27 -25.62 4.51
CA LEU A 324 -13.31 -25.93 3.08
C LEU A 324 -12.75 -24.79 2.21
N PRO A 325 -13.17 -23.53 2.32
CA PRO A 325 -12.65 -22.46 1.46
C PRO A 325 -11.13 -22.26 1.58
N PRO A 326 -10.54 -22.19 2.80
CA PRO A 326 -9.10 -22.03 2.94
C PRO A 326 -8.30 -23.23 2.39
N LEU A 327 -8.81 -24.47 2.53
CA LEU A 327 -8.21 -25.65 1.90
C LEU A 327 -8.26 -25.57 0.37
N LEU A 328 -9.38 -25.14 -0.22
CA LEU A 328 -9.52 -24.95 -1.66
C LEU A 328 -8.58 -23.88 -2.19
N ILE A 329 -8.39 -22.78 -1.45
CA ILE A 329 -7.45 -21.71 -1.82
C ILE A 329 -6.00 -22.24 -1.79
N CYS A 330 -5.60 -22.94 -0.73
CA CYS A 330 -4.26 -23.53 -0.63
C CYS A 330 -4.01 -24.57 -1.74
N ALA A 331 -4.96 -25.49 -1.96
CA ALA A 331 -4.87 -26.51 -3.01
C ALA A 331 -4.82 -25.88 -4.41
N GLY A 332 -5.67 -24.87 -4.67
CA GLY A 332 -5.68 -24.14 -5.93
C GLY A 332 -4.37 -23.38 -6.18
N THR A 333 -3.79 -22.78 -5.13
CA THR A 333 -2.49 -22.12 -5.20
C THR A 333 -1.39 -23.12 -5.56
N PHE A 334 -1.34 -24.27 -4.90
CA PHE A 334 -0.38 -25.32 -5.21
C PHE A 334 -0.54 -25.84 -6.65
N ALA A 335 -1.78 -26.08 -7.09
CA ALA A 335 -2.10 -26.47 -8.46
C ALA A 335 -1.63 -25.42 -9.48
N ALA A 336 -1.83 -24.12 -9.21
CA ALA A 336 -1.36 -23.04 -10.07
C ALA A 336 0.16 -23.06 -10.22
N TYR A 337 0.92 -23.20 -9.13
CA TYR A 337 2.38 -23.32 -9.19
C TYR A 337 2.84 -24.55 -9.98
N MET A 338 2.21 -25.71 -9.76
CA MET A 338 2.51 -26.92 -10.53
C MET A 338 2.31 -26.72 -12.03
N VAL A 339 1.17 -26.16 -12.44
CA VAL A 339 0.85 -25.93 -13.86
C VAL A 339 1.78 -24.87 -14.46
N ALA A 340 2.06 -23.79 -13.74
CA ALA A 340 2.98 -22.74 -14.19
C ALA A 340 4.41 -23.26 -14.39
N CYS A 341 4.89 -24.15 -13.51
CA CYS A 341 6.17 -24.84 -13.68
C CYS A 341 6.17 -25.77 -14.88
N ARG A 342 5.13 -26.62 -15.03
CA ARG A 342 5.02 -27.56 -16.16
C ARG A 342 5.03 -26.82 -17.50
N ARG A 343 4.41 -25.65 -17.57
CA ARG A 343 4.39 -24.78 -18.76
C ARG A 343 5.63 -23.88 -18.90
N LYS A 344 6.64 -24.01 -18.03
CA LYS A 344 7.88 -23.20 -18.02
C LYS A 344 7.64 -21.67 -17.96
N LEU A 345 6.51 -21.24 -17.38
CA LEU A 345 6.16 -19.83 -17.20
C LEU A 345 6.91 -19.19 -16.02
N ILE A 346 7.21 -20.01 -15.01
CA ILE A 346 8.01 -19.65 -13.84
C ILE A 346 9.19 -20.63 -13.71
N SER A 347 10.28 -20.19 -13.07
CA SER A 347 11.42 -21.08 -12.79
C SER A 347 11.08 -22.04 -11.65
N GLN A 348 11.62 -23.26 -11.70
CA GLN A 348 11.53 -24.21 -10.58
C GLN A 348 12.07 -23.61 -9.29
N THR A 349 13.18 -22.87 -9.37
CA THR A 349 13.74 -22.13 -8.24
C THR A 349 12.76 -21.13 -7.63
N GLY A 350 12.00 -20.41 -8.46
CA GLY A 350 11.00 -19.45 -7.98
C GLY A 350 9.86 -20.13 -7.22
N SER A 351 9.44 -21.31 -7.68
CA SER A 351 8.41 -22.10 -6.99
C SER A 351 8.90 -22.69 -5.67
N ILE A 352 10.14 -23.16 -5.61
CA ILE A 352 10.75 -23.63 -4.36
C ILE A 352 10.85 -22.48 -3.37
N VAL A 353 11.30 -21.29 -3.80
CA VAL A 353 11.36 -20.11 -2.94
C VAL A 353 9.98 -19.74 -2.41
N ALA A 354 8.95 -19.74 -3.25
CA ALA A 354 7.58 -19.48 -2.82
C ALA A 354 7.08 -20.50 -1.79
N LEU A 355 7.35 -21.79 -2.00
CA LEU A 355 7.00 -22.85 -1.05
C LEU A 355 7.71 -22.66 0.30
N VAL A 356 9.01 -22.36 0.28
CA VAL A 356 9.79 -22.10 1.50
C VAL A 356 9.26 -20.87 2.23
N LEU A 357 8.96 -19.78 1.52
CA LEU A 357 8.36 -18.58 2.13
C LEU A 357 7.01 -18.86 2.77
N TRP A 358 6.15 -19.65 2.10
CA TRP A 358 4.87 -20.07 2.66
C TRP A 358 5.05 -20.92 3.92
N MET A 359 5.91 -21.95 3.88
CA MET A 359 6.20 -22.81 5.03
C MET A 359 6.78 -22.03 6.20
N CYS A 360 7.73 -21.11 5.96
CA CYS A 360 8.30 -20.25 6.99
C CYS A 360 7.24 -19.32 7.60
N SER A 361 6.34 -18.77 6.78
CA SER A 361 5.25 -17.91 7.28
C SER A 361 4.28 -18.70 8.17
N VAL A 362 3.84 -19.89 7.73
CA VAL A 362 2.95 -20.76 8.51
C VAL A 362 3.62 -21.22 9.81
N THR A 363 4.89 -21.60 9.75
CA THR A 363 5.65 -22.03 10.93
C THR A 363 5.85 -20.88 11.91
N GLY A 364 6.16 -19.69 11.43
CA GLY A 364 6.29 -18.50 12.28
C GLY A 364 4.97 -18.15 12.99
N VAL A 365 3.85 -18.22 12.27
CA VAL A 365 2.51 -18.04 12.87
C VAL A 365 2.21 -19.12 13.90
N LEU A 366 2.53 -20.39 13.60
CA LEU A 366 2.34 -21.49 14.53
C LEU A 366 3.13 -21.29 15.82
N ILE A 367 4.42 -20.93 15.73
CA ILE A 367 5.26 -20.64 16.90
C ILE A 367 4.66 -19.50 17.73
N TRP A 368 4.27 -18.40 17.08
CA TRP A 368 3.63 -17.26 17.74
C TRP A 368 2.31 -17.63 18.43
N MET A 369 1.52 -18.52 17.83
CA MET A 369 0.28 -19.02 18.43
C MET A 369 0.53 -19.96 19.62
N LEU A 370 1.53 -20.84 19.52
CA LEU A 370 1.90 -21.77 20.59
C LEU A 370 2.43 -21.02 21.82
N GLU A 371 3.22 -19.96 21.62
CA GLU A 371 3.69 -19.08 22.68
C GLU A 371 2.53 -18.39 23.42
N ARG A 372 1.40 -18.14 22.72
CA ARG A 372 0.18 -17.53 23.26
C ARG A 372 -0.95 -18.54 23.51
N SER A 373 -0.62 -19.83 23.57
CA SER A 373 -1.60 -20.94 23.66
C SER A 373 -2.58 -20.81 24.83
N GLN A 374 -2.20 -20.12 25.92
CA GLN A 374 -3.07 -19.79 27.05
C GLN A 374 -4.31 -18.95 26.67
N TYR A 375 -4.26 -18.20 25.56
CA TYR A 375 -5.34 -17.34 25.09
C TYR A 375 -6.24 -17.98 24.01
N TYR A 376 -5.80 -19.08 23.38
CA TYR A 376 -6.41 -19.59 22.14
C TYR A 376 -6.96 -21.03 22.24
N HIS A 377 -7.24 -21.53 23.45
CA HIS A 377 -7.75 -22.89 23.67
C HIS A 377 -8.92 -23.24 22.73
N GLY A 378 -8.69 -24.23 21.85
CA GLY A 378 -9.70 -24.78 20.93
C GLY A 378 -9.78 -24.14 19.52
N VAL A 379 -9.19 -22.96 19.28
CA VAL A 379 -9.33 -22.22 18.00
C VAL A 379 -8.03 -22.15 17.18
N VAL A 380 -6.91 -22.60 17.75
CA VAL A 380 -5.55 -22.52 17.16
C VAL A 380 -5.52 -23.02 15.71
N TRP A 381 -6.11 -24.19 15.44
CA TRP A 381 -6.05 -24.80 14.10
C TRP A 381 -6.86 -24.04 13.05
N GLY A 382 -8.02 -23.49 13.42
CA GLY A 382 -8.84 -22.68 12.52
C GLY A 382 -8.13 -21.36 12.17
N LEU A 383 -7.57 -20.68 13.18
CA LEU A 383 -6.81 -19.45 12.97
C LEU A 383 -5.54 -19.70 12.14
N LEU A 384 -4.79 -20.76 12.44
CA LEU A 384 -3.61 -21.15 11.67
C LEU A 384 -3.94 -21.32 10.19
N LEU A 385 -5.06 -21.98 9.88
CA LEU A 385 -5.51 -22.20 8.51
C LEU A 385 -5.89 -20.88 7.80
N ILE A 386 -6.50 -19.92 8.52
CA ILE A 386 -6.78 -18.58 8.00
C ILE A 386 -5.48 -17.86 7.63
N TYR A 387 -4.48 -17.85 8.52
CA TYR A 387 -3.19 -17.23 8.23
C TYR A 387 -2.41 -17.95 7.14
N ALA A 388 -2.46 -19.28 7.09
CA ALA A 388 -1.87 -20.07 6.01
C ALA A 388 -2.49 -19.72 4.65
N THR A 389 -3.78 -19.42 4.65
CA THR A 389 -4.52 -19.02 3.45
C THR A 389 -4.22 -17.59 3.04
N LEU A 390 -4.07 -16.66 4.00
CA LEU A 390 -3.58 -15.32 3.72
C LEU A 390 -2.17 -15.38 3.11
N ALA A 391 -1.27 -16.19 3.65
CA ALA A 391 0.06 -16.41 3.08
C ALA A 391 -0.01 -17.01 1.67
N ALA A 392 -0.93 -17.96 1.43
CA ALA A 392 -1.16 -18.52 0.10
C ALA A 392 -1.66 -17.44 -0.88
N LEU A 393 -2.60 -16.58 -0.48
CA LEU A 393 -3.13 -15.48 -1.31
C LEU A 393 -2.10 -14.39 -1.61
N VAL A 394 -1.14 -14.14 -0.72
CA VAL A 394 -0.01 -13.24 -0.99
C VAL A 394 0.86 -13.81 -2.11
N LEU A 395 1.03 -15.14 -2.16
CA LEU A 395 1.92 -15.82 -3.09
C LEU A 395 1.24 -16.27 -4.40
N ALA A 396 -0.08 -16.50 -4.39
CA ALA A 396 -0.83 -16.96 -5.55
C ALA A 396 -0.58 -16.12 -6.84
N PRO A 397 -0.55 -14.77 -6.79
CA PRO A 397 -0.33 -13.94 -7.97
C PRO A 397 0.96 -14.24 -8.73
N PHE A 398 2.01 -14.74 -8.06
CA PHE A 398 3.28 -15.06 -8.74
C PHE A 398 3.16 -16.25 -9.70
N ALA A 399 2.19 -17.14 -9.51
CA ALA A 399 1.89 -18.24 -10.43
C ALA A 399 0.67 -17.94 -11.31
N THR A 400 -0.38 -17.36 -10.73
CA THR A 400 -1.66 -17.16 -11.43
C THR A 400 -1.58 -16.05 -12.48
N ILE A 401 -0.78 -14.99 -12.28
CA ILE A 401 -0.59 -13.93 -13.28
C ILE A 401 0.09 -14.45 -14.56
N PRO A 402 1.26 -15.13 -14.48
CA PRO A 402 1.86 -15.74 -15.66
C PRO A 402 0.94 -16.71 -16.41
N LEU A 403 0.15 -17.49 -15.67
CA LEU A 403 -0.84 -18.41 -16.25
C LEU A 403 -1.92 -17.65 -17.00
N ALA A 404 -2.53 -16.63 -16.37
CA ALA A 404 -3.56 -15.81 -16.96
C ALA A 404 -3.09 -15.12 -18.24
N LEU A 405 -1.89 -14.53 -18.22
CA LEU A 405 -1.29 -13.90 -19.40
C LEU A 405 -0.99 -14.89 -20.51
N SER A 406 -0.43 -16.07 -20.20
CA SER A 406 -0.17 -17.10 -21.21
C SER A 406 -1.46 -17.59 -21.86
N TRP A 407 -2.51 -17.75 -21.06
CA TRP A 407 -3.83 -18.17 -21.53
C TRP A 407 -4.43 -17.13 -22.46
N ASN A 408 -4.39 -15.86 -22.07
CA ASN A 408 -4.97 -14.75 -22.84
C ASN A 408 -4.21 -14.50 -24.15
N ARG A 409 -2.89 -14.73 -24.16
CA ARG A 409 -2.06 -14.52 -25.35
C ARG A 409 -2.24 -15.58 -26.44
N HIS A 410 -2.39 -16.85 -26.06
CA HIS A 410 -2.48 -18.00 -26.98
C HIS A 410 -3.91 -18.38 -27.35
N ARG A 411 -4.86 -17.50 -27.05
CA ARG A 411 -6.21 -17.54 -27.58
C ARG A 411 -6.21 -16.87 -28.95
#